data_AF-A0A7S3BJJ4-F1
#
_entry.id   AF-A0A7S3BJJ4-F1
#
_cell.length_a   1.000
_cell.length_b   1.000
_cell.length_c   1.000
_cell.angle_alpha   90.00
_cell.angle_beta   90.00
_cell.angle_gamma   90.00
#
_symmetry.space_group_name_H-M   'P 1'
#
loop_
_entity.id
_entity.type
_entity.pdbx_description
1 polymer ?
#
loop_
_entity_poly.entity_id
_entity_poly.type
_entity_poly.pdbx_seq_one_letter_code
_entity_poly.pdbx_strand_id
1 'polypeptide(L)'
;AGKVLIAAHWLACIWGLQTQFNDARTTWLFIYEKCWDVEVPFGSSNSTPDRYECDNPFALWVSAFYFTVATTTSVGYGDIRAHPKSPGEQFVAAIIMLIGAFLWGDALANFCSVIANADPEWTEQQQTLRSLNSFMEHQDLSKDLRRRLRTFFFQSHHLQVADKHRELLTLMSPALQCEVSIFIHEDWLLKVWFFQKVEPEFLVQIALNLTAAVFSPQECIQSGHGFLYILHRGEATCRGKVLKAGDIWGTDVLLESQDQPQILMARSFMEVYVIQRSDIFRLASDFPATRKHLRRCAISMAFCAKMRQMFHFVQAARRLNSTLEIKSPLHVINMMAEHEQQSRVERERQLKRKTARVLQSLAPSPRAWGGALPTVGMAEESHAAADVRPHQSSEAATAQETMLHEALREVKDEQMQQRELLRKVSTVLAEIQSSTLDRMRGQRPDNDNTLAA
;
A
#
# COMPACT_ATOMS: atom_id res chain seq x y z
N ALA A 1 3.95 -19.41 -35.79
CA ALA A 1 3.66 -20.62 -36.58
C ALA A 1 3.86 -20.42 -38.09
N GLY A 2 3.17 -19.48 -38.76
CA GLY A 2 3.22 -19.33 -40.23
C GLY A 2 4.62 -19.12 -40.83
N LYS A 3 5.51 -18.37 -40.16
CA LYS A 3 6.89 -18.11 -40.63
C LYS A 3 7.73 -19.39 -40.79
N VAL A 4 7.60 -20.34 -39.86
CA VAL A 4 8.37 -21.60 -39.87
C VAL A 4 7.91 -22.52 -41.00
N LEU A 5 6.60 -22.59 -41.25
CA LEU A 5 6.04 -23.41 -42.34
C LEU A 5 6.44 -22.87 -43.72
N ILE A 6 6.43 -21.54 -43.89
CA ILE A 6 6.89 -20.91 -45.14
C ILE A 6 8.39 -21.16 -45.31
N ALA A 7 9.21 -20.97 -44.27
CA ALA A 7 10.64 -21.25 -44.36
C ALA A 7 10.92 -22.73 -44.68
N ALA A 8 10.21 -23.67 -44.05
CA ALA A 8 10.33 -25.09 -44.36
C ALA A 8 9.95 -25.41 -45.81
N HIS A 9 8.91 -24.79 -46.35
CA HIS A 9 8.57 -24.91 -47.77
C HIS A 9 9.70 -24.41 -48.68
N TRP A 10 10.31 -23.26 -48.38
CA TRP A 10 11.39 -22.70 -49.17
C TRP A 10 12.65 -23.57 -49.10
N LEU A 11 13.00 -24.06 -47.91
CA LEU A 11 14.10 -25.00 -47.74
C LEU A 11 13.83 -26.32 -48.48
N ALA A 12 12.57 -26.79 -48.52
CA ALA A 12 12.18 -27.99 -49.26
C ALA A 12 12.32 -27.78 -50.76
N CYS A 13 11.92 -26.62 -51.27
CA CYS A 13 12.15 -26.23 -52.66
C CYS A 13 13.64 -26.15 -52.98
N ILE A 14 14.49 -25.62 -52.09
CA ILE A 14 15.95 -25.59 -52.28
C ILE A 14 16.52 -27.02 -52.29
N TRP A 15 16.06 -27.89 -51.39
CA TRP A 15 16.48 -29.30 -51.31
C TRP A 15 16.08 -30.11 -52.55
N GLY A 16 14.92 -29.81 -53.13
CA GLY A 16 14.47 -30.38 -54.39
C GLY A 16 15.12 -29.76 -55.62
N LEU A 17 15.35 -28.44 -55.64
CA LEU A 17 15.92 -27.72 -56.78
C LEU A 17 17.39 -28.05 -57.00
N GLN A 18 18.17 -28.27 -55.93
CA GLN A 18 19.60 -28.57 -56.04
C GLN A 18 19.88 -29.83 -56.86
N THR A 19 18.94 -30.79 -56.89
CA THR A 19 19.09 -32.03 -57.67
C THR A 19 19.07 -31.81 -59.18
N GLN A 20 18.53 -30.67 -59.65
CA GLN A 20 18.54 -30.33 -61.08
C GLN A 20 19.92 -29.90 -61.59
N PHE A 21 20.83 -29.52 -60.68
CA PHE A 21 22.18 -29.08 -61.03
C PHE A 21 23.21 -30.23 -60.98
N ASN A 22 22.81 -31.43 -60.54
CA ASN A 22 23.65 -32.62 -60.43
C ASN A 22 23.02 -33.76 -61.25
N ASP A 23 23.82 -34.75 -61.64
CA ASP A 23 23.27 -35.97 -62.26
C ASP A 23 22.33 -36.66 -61.26
N ALA A 24 21.07 -36.88 -61.67
CA ALA A 24 20.03 -37.41 -60.80
C ALA A 24 20.47 -38.73 -60.10
N ARG A 25 21.21 -39.60 -60.80
CA ARG A 25 21.80 -40.86 -60.29
C ARG A 25 22.73 -40.68 -59.08
N THR A 26 23.26 -39.47 -58.87
CA THR A 26 24.19 -39.12 -57.78
C THR A 26 23.54 -38.30 -56.67
N THR A 27 22.22 -38.12 -56.73
CA THR A 27 21.44 -37.33 -55.77
C THR A 27 20.70 -38.21 -54.78
N TRP A 28 20.13 -37.60 -53.74
CA TRP A 28 19.22 -38.27 -52.80
C TRP A 28 18.00 -38.92 -53.49
N LEU A 29 17.60 -38.46 -54.68
CA LEU A 29 16.46 -39.00 -55.40
C LEU A 29 16.64 -40.48 -55.76
N PHE A 30 17.84 -40.88 -56.18
CA PHE A 30 18.11 -42.27 -56.58
C PHE A 30 18.40 -43.20 -55.40
N ILE A 31 19.06 -42.71 -54.34
CA ILE A 31 19.30 -43.52 -53.12
C ILE A 31 17.98 -43.97 -52.49
N TYR A 32 16.98 -43.09 -52.53
CA TYR A 32 15.69 -43.30 -51.87
C TYR A 32 14.58 -43.68 -52.86
N GLU A 33 14.97 -44.22 -54.02
CA GLU A 33 14.07 -44.80 -55.03
C GLU A 33 12.96 -43.83 -55.48
N LYS A 34 13.22 -42.52 -55.42
CA LYS A 34 12.33 -41.47 -55.93
C LYS A 34 12.48 -41.25 -57.42
N CYS A 35 13.61 -41.65 -57.97
CA CYS A 35 13.82 -41.82 -59.39
C CYS A 35 14.50 -43.17 -59.64
N TRP A 36 14.12 -43.82 -60.74
CA TRP A 36 14.67 -45.12 -61.15
C TRP A 36 15.01 -45.11 -62.64
N ASP A 37 15.95 -45.95 -63.04
CA ASP A 37 16.27 -46.16 -64.45
C ASP A 37 15.12 -46.93 -65.13
N VAL A 38 14.73 -46.51 -66.33
CA VAL A 38 13.70 -47.22 -67.10
C VAL A 38 14.35 -48.41 -67.81
N GLU A 39 13.91 -49.62 -67.49
CA GLU A 39 14.35 -50.82 -68.20
C GLU A 39 13.91 -50.76 -69.68
N VAL A 40 14.88 -50.68 -70.60
CA VAL A 40 14.62 -50.77 -72.03
C VAL A 40 14.48 -52.25 -72.45
N PRO A 41 13.37 -52.65 -73.12
CA PRO A 41 13.23 -54.00 -73.64
C PRO A 41 14.37 -54.37 -74.59
N PHE A 42 14.91 -55.58 -74.42
CA PHE A 42 16.01 -56.10 -75.23
C PHE A 42 15.61 -56.11 -76.73
N GLY A 43 16.31 -55.32 -77.56
CA GLY A 43 16.05 -55.21 -79.01
C GLY A 43 15.39 -53.90 -79.48
N SER A 44 15.11 -52.95 -78.60
CA SER A 44 14.66 -51.60 -78.99
C SER A 44 15.80 -50.77 -79.61
N SER A 45 15.65 -50.36 -80.87
CA SER A 45 16.64 -49.53 -81.59
C SER A 45 16.55 -48.03 -81.26
N ASN A 46 15.71 -47.63 -80.31
CA ASN A 46 15.64 -46.26 -79.78
C ASN A 46 16.16 -46.22 -78.33
N SER A 47 17.34 -46.81 -78.10
CA SER A 47 18.02 -46.82 -76.80
C SER A 47 18.80 -45.52 -76.60
N THR A 48 18.14 -44.49 -76.08
CA THR A 48 18.87 -43.45 -75.33
C THR A 48 19.25 -44.03 -73.96
N PRO A 49 20.54 -44.23 -73.63
CA PRO A 49 20.96 -44.95 -72.41
C PRO A 49 20.66 -44.24 -71.08
N ASP A 50 20.10 -43.02 -71.12
CA ASP A 50 20.03 -42.12 -69.97
C ASP A 50 18.59 -41.69 -69.63
N ARG A 51 17.59 -42.54 -69.91
CA ARG A 51 16.21 -42.24 -69.54
C ARG A 51 15.91 -42.78 -68.14
N TYR A 52 15.75 -41.88 -67.18
CA TYR A 52 15.24 -42.16 -65.85
C TYR A 52 13.83 -41.60 -65.68
N GLU A 53 13.03 -42.23 -64.84
CA GLU A 53 11.69 -41.79 -64.46
C GLU A 53 11.67 -41.46 -62.97
N CYS A 54 10.89 -40.46 -62.58
CA CYS A 54 10.78 -40.01 -61.20
C CYS A 54 9.32 -40.02 -60.75
N ASP A 55 9.14 -40.12 -59.43
CA ASP A 55 7.86 -39.93 -58.78
C ASP A 55 7.19 -38.61 -59.18
N ASN A 56 5.86 -38.58 -59.05
CA ASN A 56 5.03 -37.37 -59.17
C ASN A 56 5.69 -36.16 -58.45
N PRO A 57 5.72 -34.96 -59.08
CA PRO A 57 6.25 -33.74 -58.45
C PRO A 57 5.74 -33.45 -57.03
N PHE A 58 4.48 -33.78 -56.75
CA PHE A 58 3.90 -33.67 -55.41
C PHE A 58 4.55 -34.64 -54.41
N ALA A 59 4.79 -35.89 -54.80
CA ALA A 59 5.43 -36.89 -53.93
C ALA A 59 6.91 -36.53 -53.64
N LEU A 60 7.60 -35.97 -54.64
CA LEU A 60 8.94 -35.41 -54.47
C LEU A 60 8.94 -34.23 -53.50
N TRP A 61 8.00 -33.29 -53.65
CA TRP A 61 7.84 -32.17 -52.74
C TRP A 61 7.53 -32.62 -51.32
N VAL A 62 6.63 -33.60 -51.13
CA VAL A 62 6.33 -34.17 -49.80
C VAL A 62 7.57 -34.76 -49.15
N SER A 63 8.38 -35.50 -49.92
CA SER A 63 9.63 -36.09 -49.41
C SER A 63 10.66 -35.03 -49.03
N ALA A 64 10.83 -34.00 -49.85
CA ALA A 64 11.72 -32.87 -49.55
C ALA A 64 11.22 -32.04 -48.35
N PHE A 65 9.91 -31.80 -48.27
CA PHE A 65 9.28 -31.11 -47.15
C PHE A 65 9.46 -31.90 -45.85
N TYR A 66 9.23 -33.21 -45.89
CA TYR A 66 9.48 -34.10 -44.77
C TYR A 66 10.94 -34.03 -44.28
N PHE A 67 11.92 -34.11 -45.20
CA PHE A 67 13.34 -33.94 -44.86
C PHE A 67 13.61 -32.61 -44.15
N THR A 68 13.11 -31.49 -44.70
CA THR A 68 13.36 -30.17 -44.14
C THR A 68 12.65 -29.92 -42.81
N VAL A 69 11.44 -30.46 -42.63
CA VAL A 69 10.74 -30.41 -41.35
C VAL A 69 11.51 -31.24 -40.31
N ALA A 70 11.87 -32.49 -40.63
CA ALA A 70 12.61 -33.36 -39.72
C ALA A 70 13.98 -32.78 -39.34
N THR A 71 14.63 -32.11 -40.28
CA THR A 71 15.92 -31.43 -40.07
C THR A 71 15.75 -30.17 -39.22
N THR A 72 14.76 -29.33 -39.52
CA THR A 72 14.49 -28.08 -38.80
C THR A 72 14.08 -28.36 -37.36
N THR A 73 13.22 -29.35 -37.12
CA THR A 73 12.77 -29.72 -35.77
C THR A 73 13.78 -30.56 -34.98
N SER A 74 14.99 -30.77 -35.52
CA SER A 74 16.05 -31.60 -34.93
C SER A 74 15.66 -33.07 -34.65
N VAL A 75 14.60 -33.58 -35.31
CA VAL A 75 14.19 -34.98 -35.17
C VAL A 75 15.14 -35.90 -35.94
N GLY A 76 15.46 -35.53 -37.19
CA GLY A 76 16.56 -36.13 -37.96
C GLY A 76 16.54 -37.66 -38.08
N TYR A 77 15.42 -38.25 -38.52
CA TYR A 77 15.28 -39.71 -38.67
C TYR A 77 16.37 -40.37 -39.54
N GLY A 78 17.00 -39.62 -40.45
CA GLY A 78 18.13 -40.09 -41.26
C GLY A 78 17.73 -40.99 -42.45
N ASP A 79 16.43 -41.11 -42.67
CA ASP A 79 15.77 -41.81 -43.77
C ASP A 79 15.79 -41.04 -45.09
N ILE A 80 15.98 -39.72 -45.07
CA ILE A 80 16.40 -38.92 -46.22
C ILE A 80 17.65 -38.14 -45.82
N ARG A 81 18.74 -38.28 -46.61
CA ARG A 81 20.01 -37.58 -46.38
C ARG A 81 20.74 -37.30 -47.69
N ALA A 82 21.70 -36.38 -47.63
CA ALA A 82 22.59 -36.09 -48.75
C ALA A 82 23.34 -37.35 -49.21
N HIS A 83 23.50 -37.50 -50.53
CA HIS A 83 24.26 -38.60 -51.12
C HIS A 83 25.72 -38.56 -50.63
N PRO A 84 26.29 -39.65 -50.07
CA PRO A 84 27.65 -39.64 -49.51
C PRO A 84 28.74 -39.24 -50.51
N LYS A 85 28.50 -39.52 -51.80
CA LYS A 85 29.41 -39.18 -52.91
C LYS A 85 29.14 -37.81 -53.56
N SER A 86 28.17 -37.03 -53.08
CA SER A 86 27.87 -35.70 -53.60
C SER A 86 28.21 -34.61 -52.57
N PRO A 87 29.40 -33.99 -52.63
CA PRO A 87 29.79 -32.95 -51.69
C PRO A 87 28.89 -31.71 -51.79
N GLY A 88 28.31 -31.44 -52.97
CA GLY A 88 27.36 -30.35 -53.16
C GLY A 88 26.07 -30.53 -52.34
N GLU A 89 25.51 -31.74 -52.33
CA GLU A 89 24.34 -32.05 -51.51
C GLU A 89 24.63 -31.94 -50.01
N GLN A 90 25.81 -32.39 -49.59
CA GLN A 90 26.24 -32.30 -48.19
C GLN A 90 26.37 -30.84 -47.75
N PHE A 91 26.90 -29.97 -48.61
CA PHE A 91 27.02 -28.55 -48.34
C PHE A 91 25.64 -27.86 -48.24
N VAL A 92 24.73 -28.13 -49.17
CA VAL A 92 23.35 -27.60 -49.12
C VAL A 92 22.61 -28.12 -47.88
N ALA A 93 22.72 -29.42 -47.57
CA ALA A 93 22.16 -30.00 -46.36
C ALA A 93 22.71 -29.33 -45.09
N ALA A 94 24.01 -29.05 -45.04
CA ALA A 94 24.63 -28.32 -43.92
C ALA A 94 24.07 -26.91 -43.75
N ILE A 95 23.86 -26.17 -44.85
CA ILE A 95 23.23 -24.85 -44.81
C ILE A 95 21.77 -24.95 -44.32
N ILE A 96 21.00 -25.90 -44.84
CA ILE A 96 19.62 -26.14 -44.41
C ILE A 96 19.57 -26.51 -42.92
N MET A 97 20.50 -27.34 -42.43
CA MET A 97 20.64 -27.68 -41.01
C MET A 97 20.92 -26.44 -40.15
N LEU A 98 21.84 -25.57 -40.58
CA LEU A 98 22.15 -24.34 -39.84
C LEU A 98 20.93 -23.41 -39.78
N ILE A 99 20.29 -23.14 -40.91
CA ILE A 99 19.09 -22.29 -40.97
C ILE A 99 17.96 -22.91 -40.14
N GLY A 100 17.75 -24.23 -40.26
CA GLY A 100 16.76 -24.97 -39.50
C GLY A 100 16.97 -24.87 -37.99
N ALA A 101 18.22 -25.00 -37.53
CA ALA A 101 18.57 -24.85 -36.12
C ALA A 101 18.24 -23.45 -35.58
N PHE A 102 18.53 -22.39 -36.34
CA PHE A 102 18.15 -21.02 -35.95
C PHE A 102 16.63 -20.84 -35.89
N LEU A 103 15.89 -21.33 -36.89
CA LEU A 103 14.44 -21.25 -36.94
C LEU A 103 13.77 -21.99 -35.77
N TRP A 104 14.29 -23.16 -35.41
CA TRP A 104 13.79 -23.93 -34.29
C TRP A 104 14.11 -23.27 -32.94
N GLY A 105 15.32 -22.74 -32.79
CA GLY A 105 15.70 -21.96 -31.61
C GLY A 105 14.77 -20.75 -31.38
N ASP A 106 14.46 -20.00 -32.44
CA ASP A 106 13.50 -18.88 -32.37
C ASP A 106 12.07 -19.35 -32.04
N ALA A 107 11.60 -20.43 -32.68
CA ALA A 107 10.27 -20.98 -32.40
C ALA A 107 10.12 -21.41 -30.92
N LEU A 108 11.14 -22.08 -30.37
CA LEU A 108 11.19 -22.48 -28.97
C LEU A 108 11.27 -21.27 -28.03
N ALA A 109 12.09 -20.27 -28.35
CA ALA A 109 12.20 -19.04 -27.55
C ALA A 109 10.87 -18.30 -27.48
N ASN A 110 10.14 -18.18 -28.59
CA ASN A 110 8.82 -17.58 -28.63
C ASN A 110 7.81 -18.36 -27.77
N PHE A 111 7.82 -19.68 -27.83
CA PHE A 111 6.97 -20.53 -26.98
C PHE A 111 7.26 -20.32 -25.49
N CYS A 112 8.53 -20.33 -25.10
CA CYS A 112 8.94 -20.05 -23.72
C CYS A 112 8.56 -18.63 -23.28
N SER A 113 8.68 -17.63 -24.15
CA SER A 113 8.29 -16.25 -23.88
C SER A 113 6.78 -16.12 -23.63
N VAL A 114 5.95 -16.79 -24.43
CA VAL A 114 4.50 -16.81 -24.22
C VAL A 114 4.15 -17.42 -22.86
N ILE A 115 4.81 -18.52 -22.48
CA ILE A 115 4.59 -19.14 -21.17
C ILE A 115 5.05 -18.22 -20.04
N ALA A 116 6.23 -17.62 -20.17
CA ALA A 116 6.78 -16.71 -19.16
C ALA A 116 5.91 -15.47 -18.94
N ASN A 117 5.26 -14.98 -20.00
CA ASN A 117 4.39 -13.80 -19.96
C ASN A 117 2.90 -14.16 -19.81
N ALA A 118 2.56 -15.44 -19.64
CA ALA A 118 1.16 -15.86 -19.50
C ALA A 118 0.53 -15.32 -18.20
N ASP A 119 1.33 -15.18 -17.14
CA ASP A 119 0.89 -14.66 -15.85
C ASP A 119 1.94 -13.70 -15.24
N PRO A 120 1.92 -12.42 -15.63
CA PRO A 120 2.85 -11.42 -15.12
C PRO A 120 2.63 -11.15 -13.62
N GLU A 121 1.39 -11.18 -13.14
CA GLU A 121 1.05 -10.93 -11.74
C GLU A 121 1.65 -12.01 -10.82
N TRP A 122 1.47 -13.28 -11.20
CA TRP A 122 2.07 -14.39 -10.47
C TRP A 122 3.60 -14.30 -10.44
N THR A 123 4.22 -13.92 -11.56
CA THR A 123 5.68 -13.77 -11.66
C THR A 123 6.18 -12.69 -10.71
N GLU A 124 5.50 -11.55 -10.62
CA GLU A 124 5.84 -10.46 -9.72
C GLU A 124 5.64 -10.86 -8.24
N GLN A 125 4.55 -11.56 -7.92
CA GLN A 125 4.31 -12.10 -6.59
C GLN A 125 5.45 -13.04 -6.16
N GLN A 126 5.88 -13.93 -7.05
CA GLN A 126 7.02 -14.82 -6.79
C GLN A 126 8.31 -14.05 -6.56
N GLN A 127 8.60 -13.01 -7.35
CA GLN A 127 9.78 -12.17 -7.16
C GLN A 127 9.75 -11.49 -5.79
N THR A 128 8.62 -10.93 -5.38
CA THR A 128 8.43 -10.32 -4.06
C THR A 128 8.70 -11.33 -2.93
N LEU A 129 8.16 -12.54 -3.04
CA LEU A 129 8.40 -13.61 -2.05
C LEU A 129 9.85 -14.10 -2.02
N ARG A 130 10.55 -14.11 -3.17
CA ARG A 130 12.00 -14.43 -3.22
C ARG A 130 12.83 -13.36 -2.53
N SER A 131 12.55 -12.08 -2.79
CA SER A 131 13.20 -10.96 -2.11
C SER A 131 12.97 -10.99 -0.60
N LEU A 132 11.74 -11.29 -0.17
CA LEU A 132 11.41 -11.49 1.23
C LEU A 132 12.23 -12.63 1.85
N ASN A 133 12.35 -13.77 1.17
CA ASN A 133 13.14 -14.90 1.66
C ASN A 133 14.61 -14.52 1.87
N SER A 134 15.21 -13.82 0.90
CA SER A 134 16.60 -13.34 1.00
C SER A 134 16.77 -12.38 2.18
N PHE A 135 15.85 -11.43 2.37
CA PHE A 135 15.86 -10.52 3.52
C PHE A 135 15.79 -11.28 4.86
N MET A 136 14.86 -12.23 4.98
CA MET A 136 14.67 -13.01 6.21
C MET A 136 15.86 -13.92 6.55
N GLU A 137 16.58 -14.38 5.53
CA GLU A 137 17.82 -15.15 5.66
C GLU A 137 18.95 -14.25 6.12
N HIS A 138 19.14 -13.10 5.47
CA HIS A 138 20.20 -12.14 5.84
C HIS A 138 20.06 -11.57 7.26
N GLN A 139 18.83 -11.46 7.77
CA GLN A 139 18.54 -10.96 9.12
C GLN A 139 18.39 -12.08 10.17
N ASP A 140 18.63 -13.34 9.81
CA ASP A 140 18.53 -14.50 10.72
C ASP A 140 17.22 -14.56 11.54
N LEU A 141 16.10 -14.23 10.90
CA LEU A 141 14.80 -14.19 11.59
C LEU A 141 14.36 -15.58 12.08
N SER A 142 13.67 -15.62 13.22
CA SER A 142 13.12 -16.86 13.77
C SER A 142 12.11 -17.54 12.81
N LYS A 143 12.01 -18.88 12.88
CA LYS A 143 11.13 -19.66 11.99
C LYS A 143 9.66 -19.21 12.06
N ASP A 144 9.19 -18.83 13.25
CA ASP A 144 7.83 -18.35 13.45
C ASP A 144 7.59 -16.99 12.79
N LEU A 145 8.53 -16.05 12.93
CA LEU A 145 8.43 -14.75 12.28
C LEU A 145 8.48 -14.90 10.75
N ARG A 146 9.35 -15.78 10.24
CA ARG A 146 9.42 -16.09 8.79
C ARG A 146 8.09 -16.60 8.25
N ARG A 147 7.42 -17.50 8.99
CA ARG A 147 6.09 -18.00 8.61
C ARG A 147 5.07 -16.86 8.59
N ARG A 148 5.02 -16.03 9.63
CA ARG A 148 4.08 -14.89 9.72
C ARG A 148 4.28 -13.89 8.59
N LEU A 149 5.53 -13.54 8.27
CA LEU A 149 5.86 -12.64 7.17
C LEU A 149 5.41 -13.19 5.81
N ARG A 150 5.71 -14.47 5.51
CA ARG A 150 5.26 -15.08 4.25
C ARG A 150 3.74 -15.06 4.12
N THR A 151 3.03 -15.41 5.20
CA THR A 151 1.56 -15.36 5.19
C THR A 151 1.06 -13.94 4.99
N PHE A 152 1.66 -12.95 5.65
CA PHE A 152 1.29 -11.54 5.47
C PHE A 152 1.43 -11.09 4.01
N PHE A 153 2.60 -11.30 3.40
CA PHE A 153 2.83 -10.88 2.01
C PHE A 153 1.94 -11.64 1.02
N PHE A 154 1.71 -12.94 1.25
CA PHE A 154 0.81 -13.73 0.41
C PHE A 154 -0.63 -13.23 0.48
N GLN A 155 -1.14 -12.91 1.67
CA GLN A 155 -2.50 -12.39 1.86
C GLN A 155 -2.64 -10.93 1.39
N SER A 156 -1.59 -10.12 1.51
CA SER A 156 -1.60 -8.73 1.08
C SER A 156 -1.57 -8.53 -0.44
N HIS A 157 -1.28 -9.57 -1.22
CA HIS A 157 -1.12 -9.48 -2.67
C HIS A 157 -2.35 -8.87 -3.35
N HIS A 158 -3.55 -9.30 -2.94
CA HIS A 158 -4.81 -8.78 -3.49
C HIS A 158 -4.91 -7.26 -3.33
N LEU A 159 -4.54 -6.73 -2.15
CA LEU A 159 -4.58 -5.29 -1.89
C LEU A 159 -3.50 -4.52 -2.67
N GLN A 160 -2.31 -5.13 -2.86
CA GLN A 160 -1.25 -4.52 -3.70
C GLN A 160 -1.69 -4.40 -5.17
N VAL A 161 -2.37 -5.42 -5.69
CA VAL A 161 -2.96 -5.37 -7.03
C VAL A 161 -4.05 -4.29 -7.11
N ALA A 162 -4.93 -4.22 -6.11
CA ALA A 162 -5.95 -3.17 -6.05
C ALA A 162 -5.36 -1.75 -6.00
N ASP A 163 -4.26 -1.54 -5.26
CA ASP A 163 -3.59 -0.24 -5.19
C ASP A 163 -2.91 0.13 -6.51
N LYS A 164 -2.34 -0.85 -7.26
CA LYS A 164 -1.86 -0.61 -8.64
C LYS A 164 -2.99 -0.20 -9.58
N HIS A 165 -4.17 -0.81 -9.45
CA HIS A 165 -5.33 -0.40 -10.24
C HIS A 165 -5.78 1.03 -9.92
N ARG A 166 -5.49 1.56 -8.72
CA ARG A 166 -5.74 2.96 -8.38
C ARG A 166 -4.89 3.92 -9.22
N GLU A 167 -3.65 3.55 -9.56
CA GLU A 167 -2.82 4.35 -10.47
C GLU A 167 -3.46 4.46 -11.86
N LEU A 168 -4.17 3.43 -12.33
CA LEU A 168 -4.89 3.48 -13.61
C LEU A 168 -6.00 4.55 -13.61
N LEU A 169 -6.63 4.81 -12.46
CA LEU A 169 -7.61 5.90 -12.35
C LEU A 169 -6.97 7.24 -12.69
N THR A 170 -5.71 7.47 -12.30
CA THR A 170 -5.02 8.75 -12.59
C THR A 170 -4.76 8.99 -14.08
N LEU A 171 -4.74 7.92 -14.89
CA LEU A 171 -4.57 7.99 -16.35
C LEU A 171 -5.87 8.30 -17.10
N MET A 172 -7.03 8.17 -16.45
CA MET A 172 -8.33 8.40 -17.07
C MET A 172 -8.67 9.89 -17.18
N SER A 173 -9.61 10.25 -18.05
CA SER A 173 -10.16 11.63 -18.07
C SER A 173 -10.97 11.92 -16.79
N PRO A 174 -11.05 13.17 -16.31
CA PRO A 174 -11.72 13.49 -15.04
C PRO A 174 -13.18 13.03 -14.95
N ALA A 175 -13.91 13.05 -16.08
CA ALA A 175 -15.29 12.57 -16.13
C ALA A 175 -15.38 11.04 -15.91
N LEU A 176 -14.50 10.27 -16.57
CA LEU A 176 -14.43 8.81 -16.40
C LEU A 176 -13.94 8.43 -15.01
N GLN A 177 -12.97 9.17 -14.47
CA GLN A 177 -12.51 8.99 -13.09
C GLN A 177 -13.68 9.11 -12.11
N CYS A 178 -14.58 10.06 -12.34
CA CYS A 178 -15.73 10.27 -11.50
C CYS A 178 -16.69 9.08 -11.52
N GLU A 179 -17.10 8.66 -12.71
CA GLU A 179 -18.03 7.55 -12.89
C GLU A 179 -17.48 6.25 -12.29
N VAL A 180 -16.23 5.91 -12.58
CA VAL A 180 -15.59 4.68 -12.08
C VAL A 180 -15.37 4.73 -10.58
N SER A 181 -14.90 5.87 -10.04
CA SER A 181 -14.62 6.00 -8.61
C SER A 181 -15.89 5.90 -7.77
N ILE A 182 -17.00 6.48 -8.25
CA ILE A 182 -18.31 6.36 -7.59
C ILE A 182 -18.75 4.91 -7.61
N PHE A 183 -18.69 4.23 -8.76
CA PHE A 183 -19.10 2.82 -8.89
C PHE A 183 -18.31 1.88 -7.95
N ILE A 184 -16.99 2.06 -7.83
CA ILE A 184 -16.16 1.19 -6.97
C ILE A 184 -16.42 1.44 -5.48
N HIS A 185 -16.69 2.68 -5.09
CA HIS A 185 -16.70 3.12 -3.69
C HIS A 185 -18.09 3.44 -3.13
N GLU A 186 -19.16 3.23 -3.91
CA GLU A 186 -20.54 3.60 -3.58
C GLU A 186 -20.97 3.06 -2.20
N ASP A 187 -20.69 1.79 -1.93
CA ASP A 187 -21.15 1.07 -0.74
C ASP A 187 -20.76 1.74 0.59
N TRP A 188 -19.52 2.24 0.69
CA TRP A 188 -19.05 2.86 1.93
C TRP A 188 -19.26 4.38 1.91
N LEU A 189 -19.22 5.02 0.73
CA LEU A 189 -19.53 6.44 0.57
C LEU A 189 -20.94 6.76 1.10
N LEU A 190 -21.92 5.91 0.79
CA LEU A 190 -23.30 6.06 1.26
C LEU A 190 -23.44 5.87 2.78
N LYS A 191 -22.61 5.03 3.40
CA LYS A 191 -22.63 4.79 4.85
C LYS A 191 -22.06 5.95 5.66
N VAL A 192 -21.17 6.76 5.09
CA VAL A 192 -20.63 7.94 5.76
C VAL A 192 -21.62 9.10 5.67
N TRP A 193 -22.36 9.33 6.74
CA TRP A 193 -23.46 10.31 6.80
C TRP A 193 -23.05 11.75 6.41
N PHE A 194 -21.80 12.16 6.63
CA PHE A 194 -21.32 13.50 6.28
C PHE A 194 -20.79 13.61 4.84
N PHE A 195 -20.71 12.51 4.07
CA PHE A 195 -20.38 12.52 2.64
C PHE A 195 -21.62 12.52 1.74
N GLN A 196 -22.80 12.23 2.28
CA GLN A 196 -24.07 12.15 1.50
C GLN A 196 -24.52 13.48 0.87
N LYS A 197 -24.06 14.64 1.38
CA LYS A 197 -24.48 15.98 0.90
C LYS A 197 -23.33 16.77 0.28
N VAL A 198 -22.37 16.05 -0.29
CA VAL A 198 -21.13 16.60 -0.82
C VAL A 198 -21.09 16.42 -2.34
N GLU A 199 -20.40 17.32 -3.03
CA GLU A 199 -20.22 17.26 -4.48
C GLU A 199 -19.48 15.97 -4.89
N PRO A 200 -19.89 15.32 -6.00
CA PRO A 200 -19.28 14.06 -6.42
C PRO A 200 -17.80 14.20 -6.75
N GLU A 201 -17.38 15.33 -7.33
CA GLU A 201 -15.98 15.65 -7.64
C GLU A 201 -15.08 15.58 -6.40
N PHE A 202 -15.59 16.02 -5.24
CA PHE A 202 -14.85 15.91 -3.98
C PHE A 202 -14.74 14.44 -3.52
N LEU A 203 -15.79 13.63 -3.71
CA LEU A 203 -15.75 12.20 -3.34
C LEU A 203 -14.72 11.43 -4.19
N VAL A 204 -14.55 11.82 -5.45
CA VAL A 204 -13.51 11.27 -6.33
C VAL A 204 -12.12 11.61 -5.80
N GLN A 205 -11.89 12.86 -5.43
CA GLN A 205 -10.62 13.29 -4.82
C GLN A 205 -10.33 12.53 -3.52
N ILE A 206 -11.36 12.24 -2.72
CA ILE A 206 -11.23 11.40 -1.52
C ILE A 206 -10.84 9.97 -1.89
N ALA A 207 -11.53 9.35 -2.85
CA ALA A 207 -11.24 7.99 -3.32
C ALA A 207 -9.80 7.87 -3.86
N LEU A 208 -9.34 8.87 -4.60
CA LEU A 208 -7.97 8.95 -5.12
C LEU A 208 -6.93 9.18 -4.02
N ASN A 209 -7.30 9.67 -2.83
CA ASN A 209 -6.37 9.89 -1.73
C ASN A 209 -6.49 8.83 -0.61
N LEU A 210 -7.24 7.74 -0.85
CA LEU A 210 -7.26 6.60 0.05
C LEU A 210 -5.90 5.90 0.07
N THR A 211 -5.43 5.58 1.26
CA THR A 211 -4.24 4.76 1.48
C THR A 211 -4.65 3.34 1.86
N ALA A 212 -4.10 2.35 1.17
CA ALA A 212 -4.34 0.95 1.46
C ALA A 212 -3.43 0.46 2.60
N ALA A 213 -3.99 -0.27 3.57
CA ALA A 213 -3.26 -0.87 4.68
C ALA A 213 -3.74 -2.31 4.95
N VAL A 214 -2.80 -3.19 5.31
CA VAL A 214 -3.10 -4.58 5.71
C VAL A 214 -2.72 -4.78 7.16
N PHE A 215 -3.60 -5.44 7.90
CA PHE A 215 -3.34 -5.82 9.28
C PHE A 215 -3.40 -7.33 9.46
N SER A 216 -2.49 -7.85 10.27
CA SER A 216 -2.38 -9.27 10.57
C SER A 216 -3.38 -9.67 11.67
N PRO A 217 -3.79 -10.96 11.75
CA PRO A 217 -4.65 -11.43 12.83
C PRO A 217 -4.02 -11.17 14.21
N GLN A 218 -4.86 -10.84 15.19
CA GLN A 218 -4.49 -10.48 16.57
C GLN A 218 -3.74 -9.15 16.71
N GLU A 219 -3.61 -8.39 15.64
CA GLU A 219 -3.06 -7.04 15.70
C GLU A 219 -4.09 -6.06 16.28
N CYS A 220 -3.65 -5.26 17.23
CA CYS A 220 -4.46 -4.24 17.88
C CYS A 220 -4.15 -2.88 17.27
N ILE A 221 -5.12 -2.32 16.56
CA ILE A 221 -5.06 -1.00 15.95
C ILE A 221 -5.71 -0.03 16.94
N GLN A 222 -4.92 0.91 17.44
CA GLN A 222 -5.46 2.07 18.14
C GLN A 222 -5.91 3.04 17.06
N SER A 223 -7.21 3.35 16.99
CA SER A 223 -7.71 4.41 16.11
C SER A 223 -6.97 5.69 16.50
N GLY A 224 -6.01 6.09 15.66
CA GLY A 224 -5.32 7.36 15.84
C GLY A 224 -6.31 8.50 15.71
N HIS A 225 -6.02 9.62 16.36
CA HIS A 225 -6.81 10.83 16.17
C HIS A 225 -6.79 11.23 14.69
N GLY A 226 -7.97 11.48 14.12
CA GLY A 226 -8.08 12.00 12.77
C GLY A 226 -7.81 10.97 11.66
N PHE A 227 -8.05 9.68 11.88
CA PHE A 227 -8.08 8.70 10.79
C PHE A 227 -9.48 8.08 10.65
N LEU A 228 -9.96 8.03 9.41
CA LEU A 228 -11.13 7.27 9.02
C LEU A 228 -10.67 5.99 8.34
N TYR A 229 -11.24 4.87 8.74
CA TYR A 229 -10.87 3.56 8.25
C TYR A 229 -12.10 2.86 7.67
N ILE A 230 -11.92 2.24 6.52
CA ILE A 230 -12.96 1.55 5.77
C ILE A 230 -12.51 0.10 5.59
N LEU A 231 -13.24 -0.84 6.17
CA LEU A 231 -12.93 -2.27 6.06
C LEU A 231 -13.31 -2.75 4.65
N HIS A 232 -12.35 -3.11 3.82
CA HIS A 232 -12.63 -3.70 2.51
C HIS A 232 -12.82 -5.21 2.62
N ARG A 233 -11.93 -5.87 3.36
CA ARG A 233 -11.96 -7.33 3.54
C ARG A 233 -11.51 -7.72 4.94
N GLY A 234 -12.03 -8.84 5.43
CA GLY A 234 -11.68 -9.40 6.73
C GLY A 234 -12.70 -9.05 7.81
N GLU A 235 -12.31 -9.36 9.05
CA GLU A 235 -13.15 -9.18 10.22
C GLU A 235 -12.35 -8.60 11.38
N ALA A 236 -12.98 -7.63 12.05
CA ALA A 236 -12.41 -6.97 13.22
C ALA A 236 -13.36 -7.08 14.41
N THR A 237 -12.84 -6.84 15.62
CA THR A 237 -13.67 -6.55 16.77
C THR A 237 -13.33 -5.18 17.32
N CYS A 238 -14.34 -4.31 17.42
CA CYS A 238 -14.24 -2.99 18.02
C CYS A 238 -15.30 -2.85 19.11
N ARG A 239 -14.89 -2.54 20.35
CA ARG A 239 -15.80 -2.33 21.50
C ARG A 239 -16.83 -3.47 21.69
N GLY A 240 -16.40 -4.71 21.51
CA GLY A 240 -17.26 -5.90 21.64
C GLY A 240 -18.20 -6.16 20.46
N LYS A 241 -18.19 -5.32 19.42
CA LYS A 241 -18.92 -5.55 18.16
C LYS A 241 -17.96 -6.09 17.10
N VAL A 242 -18.43 -7.07 16.33
CA VAL A 242 -17.70 -7.59 15.16
C VAL A 242 -17.99 -6.69 13.97
N LEU A 243 -16.94 -6.18 13.34
CA LEU A 243 -17.01 -5.42 12.09
C LEU A 243 -16.67 -6.36 10.93
N LYS A 244 -17.40 -6.21 9.83
CA LYS A 244 -17.24 -6.98 8.59
C LYS A 244 -16.88 -6.07 7.43
N ALA A 245 -16.52 -6.68 6.30
CA ALA A 245 -16.32 -5.98 5.04
C ALA A 245 -17.46 -4.97 4.75
N GLY A 246 -17.07 -3.74 4.42
CA GLY A 246 -17.95 -2.60 4.21
C GLY A 246 -18.26 -1.79 5.47
N ASP A 247 -17.87 -2.22 6.67
CA ASP A 247 -18.02 -1.42 7.89
C ASP A 247 -16.92 -0.36 7.99
N ILE A 248 -17.27 0.76 8.62
CA ILE A 248 -16.40 1.94 8.75
C ILE A 248 -16.19 2.22 10.23
N TRP A 249 -14.96 2.58 10.61
CA TRP A 249 -14.64 3.04 11.95
C TRP A 249 -13.80 4.31 11.91
N GLY A 250 -13.74 5.02 13.04
CA GLY A 250 -13.15 6.37 13.09
C GLY A 250 -14.05 7.43 12.45
N THR A 251 -15.38 7.28 12.52
CA THR A 251 -16.35 8.25 11.97
C THR A 251 -16.28 9.62 12.64
N ASP A 252 -15.55 9.74 13.74
CA ASP A 252 -15.19 10.97 14.42
C ASP A 252 -13.88 11.60 13.90
N VAL A 253 -13.41 11.21 12.72
CA VAL A 253 -12.28 11.80 11.99
C VAL A 253 -12.35 13.33 11.88
N LEU A 254 -13.57 13.91 11.82
CA LEU A 254 -13.76 15.36 11.76
C LEU A 254 -13.61 16.07 13.12
N LEU A 255 -13.28 15.37 14.20
CA LEU A 255 -12.90 15.95 15.49
C LEU A 255 -11.38 16.08 15.61
N GLU A 256 -10.92 17.14 16.26
CA GLU A 256 -9.50 17.45 16.44
C GLU A 256 -8.91 16.75 17.67
N SER A 257 -9.73 16.59 18.71
CA SER A 257 -9.41 15.82 19.91
C SER A 257 -10.50 14.78 20.16
N GLN A 258 -10.10 13.53 20.31
CA GLN A 258 -10.99 12.45 20.76
C GLN A 258 -10.66 12.13 22.21
N ASP A 259 -11.66 12.03 23.07
CA ASP A 259 -11.41 11.81 24.50
C ASP A 259 -11.07 10.35 24.86
N GLN A 260 -11.34 9.39 23.97
CA GLN A 260 -10.94 7.98 24.14
C GLN A 260 -10.65 7.31 22.79
N PRO A 261 -9.42 6.80 22.56
CA PRO A 261 -9.09 6.04 21.36
C PRO A 261 -9.90 4.74 21.32
N GLN A 262 -10.39 4.38 20.15
CA GLN A 262 -11.03 3.08 19.93
C GLN A 262 -9.94 2.04 19.66
N ILE A 263 -9.93 0.95 20.41
CA ILE A 263 -9.04 -0.18 20.15
C ILE A 263 -9.82 -1.18 19.31
N LEU A 264 -9.30 -1.45 18.13
CA LEU A 264 -9.82 -2.44 17.20
C LEU A 264 -8.83 -3.60 17.12
N MET A 265 -9.34 -4.82 17.19
CA MET A 265 -8.53 -6.03 17.13
C MET A 265 -8.88 -6.82 15.87
N ALA A 266 -7.87 -7.08 15.05
CA ALA A 266 -8.00 -7.90 13.85
C ALA A 266 -8.29 -9.37 14.24
N ARG A 267 -9.35 -9.98 13.71
CA ARG A 267 -9.61 -11.42 13.88
C ARG A 267 -9.04 -12.25 12.74
N SER A 268 -9.11 -11.70 11.54
CA SER A 268 -8.51 -12.26 10.32
C SER A 268 -7.57 -11.24 9.69
N PHE A 269 -6.96 -11.59 8.54
CA PHE A 269 -6.25 -10.60 7.74
C PHE A 269 -7.25 -9.55 7.26
N MET A 270 -6.97 -8.29 7.58
CA MET A 270 -7.83 -7.17 7.22
C MET A 270 -7.18 -6.33 6.14
N GLU A 271 -7.93 -6.05 5.09
CA GLU A 271 -7.59 -5.08 4.06
C GLU A 271 -8.44 -3.83 4.32
N VAL A 272 -7.78 -2.68 4.48
CA VAL A 272 -8.41 -1.47 4.99
C VAL A 272 -7.97 -0.28 4.15
N TYR A 273 -8.91 0.59 3.80
CA TYR A 273 -8.60 1.91 3.27
C TYR A 273 -8.61 2.94 4.39
N VAL A 274 -7.59 3.78 4.42
CA VAL A 274 -7.37 4.79 5.45
C VAL A 274 -7.28 6.16 4.82
N ILE A 275 -7.96 7.13 5.43
CA ILE A 275 -7.82 8.55 5.08
C ILE A 275 -7.65 9.39 6.34
N GLN A 276 -6.73 10.35 6.27
CA GLN A 276 -6.45 11.26 7.36
C GLN A 276 -7.32 12.52 7.29
N ARG A 277 -7.65 13.08 8.46
CA ARG A 277 -8.36 14.35 8.64
C ARG A 277 -7.71 15.48 7.85
N SER A 278 -6.38 15.58 7.90
CA SER A 278 -5.61 16.59 7.17
C SER A 278 -5.92 16.54 5.67
N ASP A 279 -5.96 15.34 5.09
CA ASP A 279 -6.24 15.17 3.66
C ASP A 279 -7.68 15.51 3.31
N ILE A 280 -8.66 15.14 4.15
CA ILE A 280 -10.07 15.51 3.97
C ILE A 280 -10.21 17.03 3.93
N PHE A 281 -9.62 17.75 4.90
CA PHE A 281 -9.73 19.21 4.96
C PHE A 281 -8.86 19.93 3.92
N ARG A 282 -7.75 19.31 3.49
CA ARG A 282 -6.93 19.79 2.37
C ARG A 282 -7.74 19.73 1.08
N LEU A 283 -8.32 18.57 0.74
CA LEU A 283 -9.15 18.44 -0.45
C LEU A 283 -10.40 19.34 -0.40
N ALA A 284 -10.94 19.57 0.80
CA ALA A 284 -12.07 20.46 0.97
C ALA A 284 -11.71 21.94 0.78
N SER A 285 -10.43 22.33 0.66
CA SER A 285 -10.08 23.75 0.39
C SER A 285 -10.62 24.22 -0.94
N ASP A 286 -10.70 23.32 -1.92
CA ASP A 286 -11.05 23.63 -3.30
C ASP A 286 -12.58 23.76 -3.47
N PHE A 287 -13.34 23.18 -2.54
CA PHE A 287 -14.80 23.14 -2.55
C PHE A 287 -15.38 23.89 -1.34
N PRO A 288 -15.65 25.21 -1.43
CA PRO A 288 -16.04 26.03 -0.29
C PRO A 288 -17.40 25.65 0.31
N ALA A 289 -18.33 25.14 -0.51
CA ALA A 289 -19.62 24.64 -0.04
C ALA A 289 -19.44 23.39 0.84
N THR A 290 -18.68 22.42 0.32
CA THR A 290 -18.29 21.18 1.02
C THR A 290 -17.55 21.48 2.32
N ARG A 291 -16.58 22.40 2.32
CA ARG A 291 -15.85 22.80 3.53
C ARG A 291 -16.75 23.34 4.63
N LYS A 292 -17.73 24.19 4.27
CA LYS A 292 -18.72 24.72 5.22
C LYS A 292 -19.61 23.61 5.77
N HIS A 293 -20.02 22.66 4.93
CA HIS A 293 -20.79 21.49 5.35
C HIS A 293 -19.99 20.63 6.34
N LEU A 294 -18.76 20.23 6.00
CA LEU A 294 -17.90 19.43 6.88
C LEU A 294 -17.62 20.13 8.22
N ARG A 295 -17.42 21.45 8.23
CA ARG A 295 -17.28 22.23 9.47
C ARG A 295 -18.53 22.19 10.34
N ARG A 296 -19.73 22.32 9.75
CA ARG A 296 -21.00 22.20 10.50
C ARG A 296 -21.17 20.80 11.08
N CYS A 297 -20.84 19.77 10.31
CA CYS A 297 -20.86 18.37 10.77
C CYS A 297 -19.86 18.14 11.91
N ALA A 298 -18.65 18.69 11.82
CA ALA A 298 -17.65 18.65 12.88
C ALA A 298 -18.13 19.31 14.17
N ILE A 299 -18.72 20.50 14.09
CA ILE A 299 -19.30 21.21 15.25
C ILE A 299 -20.44 20.39 15.87
N SER A 300 -21.34 19.85 15.04
CA SER A 300 -22.43 18.99 15.52
C SER A 300 -21.90 17.75 16.25
N MET A 301 -20.87 17.10 15.71
CA MET A 301 -20.22 15.97 16.37
C MET A 301 -19.54 16.37 17.68
N ALA A 302 -18.83 17.50 17.71
CA ALA A 302 -18.15 17.98 18.91
C ALA A 302 -19.16 18.29 20.02
N PHE A 303 -20.28 18.93 19.66
CA PHE A 303 -21.39 19.18 20.57
C PHE A 303 -21.99 17.88 21.12
N CYS A 304 -22.30 16.91 20.26
CA CYS A 304 -22.82 15.60 20.68
C CYS A 304 -21.83 14.80 21.53
N ALA A 305 -20.52 14.93 21.29
CA ALA A 305 -19.49 14.30 22.10
C ALA A 305 -19.43 14.91 23.51
N LYS A 306 -19.38 16.24 23.61
CA LYS A 306 -19.38 16.94 24.90
C LYS A 306 -20.68 16.73 25.68
N MET A 307 -21.84 16.71 25.02
CA MET A 307 -23.12 16.40 25.68
C MET A 307 -23.17 14.97 26.25
N ARG A 308 -22.60 13.99 25.56
CA ARG A 308 -22.50 12.61 26.09
C ARG A 308 -21.60 12.53 27.32
N GLN A 309 -20.48 13.25 27.31
CA GLN A 309 -19.62 13.36 28.50
C GLN A 309 -20.32 14.02 29.66
N MET A 310 -21.03 15.12 29.41
CA MET A 310 -21.86 15.80 30.40
C MET A 310 -22.84 14.82 31.05
N PHE A 311 -23.55 14.05 30.23
CA PHE A 311 -24.49 13.06 30.71
C PHE A 311 -23.83 11.96 31.56
N HIS A 312 -22.73 11.38 31.09
CA HIS A 312 -22.00 10.36 31.85
C HIS A 312 -21.42 10.90 33.16
N PHE A 313 -20.92 12.13 33.17
CA PHE A 313 -20.41 12.79 34.37
C PHE A 313 -21.53 13.05 35.38
N VAL A 314 -22.68 13.57 34.93
CA VAL A 314 -23.87 13.74 35.78
C VAL A 314 -24.33 12.40 36.35
N GLN A 315 -24.35 11.35 35.54
CA GLN A 315 -24.76 10.02 35.98
C GLN A 315 -23.77 9.43 36.99
N ALA A 316 -22.46 9.62 36.80
CA ALA A 316 -21.43 9.19 37.74
C ALA A 316 -21.49 9.99 39.06
N ALA A 317 -21.66 11.32 38.99
CA ALA A 317 -21.80 12.19 40.15
C ALA A 317 -23.06 11.84 40.97
N ARG A 318 -24.19 11.55 40.31
CA ARG A 318 -25.42 11.05 40.98
C ARG A 318 -25.24 9.69 41.64
N ARG A 319 -24.38 8.82 41.10
CA ARG A 319 -24.05 7.52 41.70
C ARG A 319 -23.12 7.64 42.91
N LEU A 320 -22.21 8.61 42.88
CA LEU A 320 -21.24 8.86 43.96
C LEU A 320 -21.83 9.67 45.12
N ASN A 321 -22.86 10.50 44.88
CA ASN A 321 -23.45 11.33 45.90
C ASN A 321 -24.99 11.34 45.78
N SER A 322 -25.66 10.67 46.71
CA SER A 322 -27.14 10.66 46.82
C SER A 322 -27.73 12.01 47.27
N THR A 323 -26.88 13.00 47.59
CA THR A 323 -27.26 14.32 48.13
C THR A 323 -26.96 15.50 47.19
N LEU A 324 -26.41 15.27 45.99
CA LEU A 324 -26.17 16.36 45.03
C LEU A 324 -27.49 16.80 44.37
N GLU A 325 -28.12 17.82 44.93
CA GLU A 325 -29.19 18.58 44.27
C GLU A 325 -28.63 19.31 43.04
N ILE A 326 -28.67 18.66 41.88
CA ILE A 326 -28.34 19.30 40.60
C ILE A 326 -29.47 20.26 40.24
N LYS A 327 -29.30 21.54 40.58
CA LYS A 327 -30.33 22.58 40.42
C LYS A 327 -30.48 23.09 38.98
N SER A 328 -29.44 23.03 38.14
CA SER A 328 -29.52 23.50 36.74
C SER A 328 -28.43 22.91 35.82
N PRO A 329 -28.63 22.91 34.48
CA PRO A 329 -27.61 22.51 33.51
C PRO A 329 -26.32 23.35 33.58
N LEU A 330 -26.44 24.64 33.90
CA LEU A 330 -25.31 25.56 34.07
C LEU A 330 -24.42 25.20 35.26
N HIS A 331 -25.02 24.71 36.35
CA HIS A 331 -24.27 24.26 37.53
C HIS A 331 -23.36 23.06 37.20
N VAL A 332 -23.85 22.13 36.36
CA VAL A 332 -23.07 20.97 35.91
C VAL A 332 -21.95 21.41 34.96
N ILE A 333 -22.23 22.33 34.03
CA ILE A 333 -21.21 22.87 33.12
C ILE A 333 -20.08 23.53 33.91
N ASN A 334 -20.41 24.35 34.92
CA ASN A 334 -19.39 24.97 35.78
C ASN A 334 -18.62 23.93 36.60
N MET A 335 -19.30 22.93 37.18
CA MET A 335 -18.64 21.87 37.94
C MET A 335 -17.71 21.01 37.06
N MET A 336 -18.10 20.76 35.81
CA MET A 336 -17.24 20.08 34.83
C MET A 336 -16.09 20.95 34.35
N ALA A 337 -16.31 22.24 34.12
CA ALA A 337 -15.25 23.17 33.77
C ALA A 337 -14.21 23.24 34.90
N GLU A 338 -14.66 23.31 36.16
CA GLU A 338 -13.80 23.27 37.34
C GLU A 338 -13.04 21.94 37.46
N HIS A 339 -13.71 20.80 37.23
CA HIS A 339 -13.08 19.48 37.27
C HIS A 339 -12.10 19.23 36.10
N GLU A 340 -12.43 19.68 34.88
CA GLU A 340 -11.53 19.61 33.71
C GLU A 340 -10.31 20.53 33.93
N GLN A 341 -10.51 21.71 34.53
CA GLN A 341 -9.44 22.64 34.85
C GLN A 341 -8.54 22.11 35.98
N GLN A 342 -9.11 21.51 37.03
CA GLN A 342 -8.36 20.85 38.09
C GLN A 342 -7.56 19.65 37.58
N SER A 343 -8.18 18.79 36.77
CA SER A 343 -7.49 17.63 36.17
C SER A 343 -6.40 18.02 35.18
N ARG A 344 -6.55 19.12 34.43
CA ARG A 344 -5.48 19.70 33.59
C ARG A 344 -4.30 20.20 34.45
N VAL A 345 -4.56 20.96 35.50
CA VAL A 345 -3.52 21.44 36.44
C VAL A 345 -2.80 20.27 37.11
N GLU A 346 -3.52 19.21 37.46
CA GLU A 346 -2.95 18.01 38.06
C GLU A 346 -2.09 17.21 37.08
N ARG A 347 -2.52 17.07 35.82
CA ARG A 347 -1.72 16.45 34.75
C ARG A 347 -0.45 17.23 34.48
N GLU A 348 -0.51 18.56 34.45
CA GLU A 348 0.69 19.41 34.32
C GLU A 348 1.64 19.23 35.52
N ARG A 349 1.12 19.15 36.76
CA ARG A 349 1.93 18.86 37.95
C ARG A 349 2.57 17.49 37.90
N GLN A 350 1.84 16.47 37.44
CA GLN A 350 2.38 15.11 37.26
C GLN A 350 3.45 15.05 36.18
N LEU A 351 3.24 15.75 35.06
CA LEU A 351 4.23 15.85 33.99
C LEU A 351 5.49 16.55 34.49
N LYS A 352 5.36 17.69 35.20
CA LYS A 352 6.48 18.40 35.86
C LYS A 352 7.22 17.53 36.88
N ARG A 353 6.51 16.68 37.63
CA ARG A 353 7.14 15.73 38.57
C ARG A 353 7.87 14.60 37.85
N LYS A 354 7.31 14.08 36.75
CA LYS A 354 7.97 13.04 35.93
C LYS A 354 9.22 13.59 35.25
N THR A 355 9.15 14.79 34.66
CA THR A 355 10.32 15.45 34.07
C THR A 355 11.37 15.80 35.14
N ALA A 356 10.97 16.26 36.32
CA ALA A 356 11.91 16.49 37.44
C ALA A 356 12.61 15.22 37.92
N ARG A 357 11.92 14.07 37.94
CA ARG A 357 12.54 12.77 38.28
C ARG A 357 13.54 12.31 37.21
N VAL A 358 13.22 12.51 35.94
CA VAL A 358 14.13 12.19 34.83
C VAL A 358 15.38 13.09 34.90
N LEU A 359 15.20 14.39 35.19
CA LEU A 359 16.32 15.31 35.41
C LEU A 359 17.16 14.94 36.65
N GLN A 360 16.53 14.47 37.74
CA GLN A 360 17.25 13.95 38.91
C GLN A 360 18.03 12.66 38.63
N SER A 361 17.54 11.79 37.74
CA SER A 361 18.28 10.59 37.31
C SER A 361 19.44 10.88 36.36
N LEU A 362 19.50 12.10 35.80
CA LEU A 362 20.58 12.59 34.95
C LEU A 362 21.60 13.45 35.74
N ALA A 363 21.37 13.72 37.02
CA ALA A 363 22.29 14.46 37.87
C ALA A 363 23.42 13.55 38.39
N PRO A 364 24.71 13.92 38.24
CA PRO A 364 25.81 13.10 38.77
C PRO A 364 25.81 13.12 40.32
N SER A 365 25.94 11.94 40.92
CA SER A 365 25.98 11.72 42.38
C SER A 365 27.20 12.40 43.03
N PRO A 366 27.03 13.19 44.12
CA PRO A 366 28.15 13.69 44.91
C PRO A 366 28.36 12.81 46.14
N ARG A 367 29.41 11.96 46.15
CA ARG A 367 30.17 11.56 47.36
C ARG A 367 31.26 10.53 47.04
N ALA A 368 32.52 10.94 47.16
CA ALA A 368 33.62 10.13 47.70
C ALA A 368 34.90 10.96 47.88
N TRP A 369 34.93 11.92 48.81
CA TRP A 369 36.18 12.40 49.40
C TRP A 369 35.96 12.52 50.91
N GLY A 370 36.57 11.61 51.66
CA GLY A 370 36.41 11.54 53.11
C GLY A 370 36.80 10.17 53.65
N GLY A 371 38.08 9.82 53.53
CA GLY A 371 38.66 8.62 54.15
C GLY A 371 40.14 8.87 54.41
N ALA A 372 40.53 8.77 55.67
CA ALA A 372 41.79 9.18 56.25
C ALA A 372 43.06 8.57 55.62
N LEU A 373 44.15 9.33 55.72
CA LEU A 373 45.54 8.90 55.46
C LEU A 373 45.90 7.60 56.19
N PRO A 374 46.61 6.67 55.51
CA PRO A 374 47.62 5.85 56.14
C PRO A 374 49.03 6.31 55.72
N THR A 375 49.95 6.15 56.66
CA THR A 375 51.38 6.43 56.59
C THR A 375 52.14 5.43 55.71
N VAL A 376 53.07 5.97 54.90
CA VAL A 376 54.42 5.46 54.56
C VAL A 376 54.55 4.12 53.81
N GLY A 377 55.20 4.15 52.65
CA GLY A 377 55.92 2.99 52.08
C GLY A 377 56.14 2.99 50.57
N MET A 378 57.26 3.59 50.13
CA MET A 378 58.19 3.22 49.04
C MET A 378 57.70 2.72 47.66
N ALA A 379 58.29 3.35 46.61
CA ALA A 379 58.74 2.81 45.30
C ALA A 379 57.67 2.15 44.38
N GLU A 380 57.66 2.20 43.06
CA GLU A 380 58.46 2.71 41.94
C GLU A 380 57.57 2.42 40.69
N GLU A 381 57.67 3.24 39.63
CA GLU A 381 57.46 2.88 38.20
C GLU A 381 56.12 2.21 37.73
N SER A 382 55.50 2.50 36.58
CA SER A 382 55.78 3.38 35.44
C SER A 382 54.59 3.29 34.42
N HIS A 383 54.53 4.31 33.55
CA HIS A 383 53.99 4.37 32.18
C HIS A 383 52.48 4.36 31.81
N ALA A 384 52.11 5.54 31.27
CA ALA A 384 51.34 5.83 30.04
C ALA A 384 49.81 5.59 29.99
N ALA A 385 48.96 6.38 29.32
CA ALA A 385 48.97 7.74 28.76
C ALA A 385 47.54 7.95 28.19
N ALA A 386 46.94 9.14 28.37
CA ALA A 386 46.09 9.86 27.40
C ALA A 386 45.17 10.87 28.09
N ASP A 387 45.40 12.14 27.77
CA ASP A 387 44.72 13.36 28.23
C ASP A 387 43.80 13.87 27.10
N VAL A 388 42.51 14.14 27.39
CA VAL A 388 41.63 15.01 26.59
C VAL A 388 40.68 15.77 27.53
N ARG A 389 40.64 17.10 27.36
CA ARG A 389 40.10 18.16 28.24
C ARG A 389 38.57 18.28 28.29
N PRO A 390 37.99 18.82 29.40
CA PRO A 390 36.57 19.12 29.56
C PRO A 390 36.29 20.61 29.28
N HIS A 391 35.81 20.97 28.09
CA HIS A 391 35.31 22.34 27.85
C HIS A 391 34.02 22.43 27.02
N GLN A 392 33.52 21.33 26.45
CA GLN A 392 32.29 21.31 25.63
C GLN A 392 30.99 21.04 26.41
N SER A 393 31.06 20.55 27.66
CA SER A 393 29.87 20.15 28.43
C SER A 393 29.15 21.31 29.12
N SER A 394 29.84 22.43 29.38
CA SER A 394 29.23 23.58 30.07
C SER A 394 28.36 24.43 29.14
N GLU A 395 28.79 24.64 27.89
CA GLU A 395 28.04 25.48 26.93
C GLU A 395 26.74 24.80 26.45
N ALA A 396 26.77 23.47 26.28
CA ALA A 396 25.59 22.67 25.92
C ALA A 396 24.51 22.68 27.03
N ALA A 397 24.93 22.63 28.30
CA ALA A 397 24.03 22.67 29.45
C ALA A 397 23.35 24.05 29.58
N THR A 398 24.10 25.14 29.40
CA THR A 398 23.52 26.49 29.40
C THR A 398 22.59 26.75 28.22
N ALA A 399 22.90 26.22 27.03
CA ALA A 399 22.04 26.34 25.85
C ALA A 399 20.70 25.60 26.03
N GLN A 400 20.72 24.42 26.67
CA GLN A 400 19.52 23.66 27.00
C GLN A 400 18.66 24.34 28.09
N GLU A 401 19.27 24.97 29.10
CA GLU A 401 18.53 25.76 30.09
C GLU A 401 17.87 26.99 29.48
N THR A 402 18.54 27.69 28.55
CA THR A 402 17.95 28.84 27.85
C THR A 402 16.78 28.43 26.96
N MET A 403 16.89 27.34 26.20
CA MET A 403 15.78 26.83 25.38
C MET A 403 14.59 26.38 26.23
N LEU A 404 14.85 25.78 27.41
CA LEU A 404 13.79 25.39 28.34
C LEU A 404 13.09 26.61 28.95
N HIS A 405 13.84 27.66 29.28
CA HIS A 405 13.27 28.91 29.80
C HIS A 405 12.46 29.68 28.76
N GLU A 406 12.86 29.63 27.49
CA GLU A 406 12.15 30.24 26.37
C GLU A 406 10.87 29.48 26.04
N ALA A 407 10.92 28.15 25.96
CA ALA A 407 9.72 27.31 25.82
C ALA A 407 8.74 27.47 26.99
N LEU A 408 9.24 27.64 28.22
CA LEU A 408 8.38 27.94 29.38
C LEU A 408 7.76 29.33 29.33
N ARG A 409 8.39 30.32 28.69
CA ARG A 409 7.82 31.65 28.45
C ARG A 409 6.74 31.58 27.38
N GLU A 410 6.99 30.91 26.26
CA GLU A 410 6.01 30.72 25.19
C GLU A 410 4.73 30.04 25.70
N VAL A 411 4.88 28.96 26.48
CA VAL A 411 3.73 28.27 27.09
C VAL A 411 2.98 29.20 28.06
N LYS A 412 3.68 30.09 28.78
CA LYS A 412 3.06 31.02 29.72
C LYS A 412 2.32 32.15 29.00
N ASP A 413 2.83 32.59 27.85
CA ASP A 413 2.21 33.60 27.01
C ASP A 413 0.98 33.03 26.29
N GLU A 414 1.04 31.79 25.78
CA GLU A 414 -0.13 31.08 25.23
C GLU A 414 -1.22 30.88 26.30
N GLN A 415 -0.84 30.55 27.54
CA GLN A 415 -1.79 30.46 28.66
C GLN A 415 -2.42 31.81 29.02
N MET A 416 -1.67 32.90 28.92
CA MET A 416 -2.20 34.25 29.17
C MET A 416 -3.19 34.66 28.07
N GLN A 417 -2.85 34.36 26.81
CA GLN A 417 -3.68 34.65 25.64
C GLN A 417 -4.98 33.83 25.64
N GLN A 418 -4.94 32.56 26.09
CA GLN A 418 -6.14 31.74 26.26
C GLN A 418 -7.03 32.20 27.42
N ARG A 419 -6.45 32.68 28.54
CA ARG A 419 -7.22 33.27 29.65
C ARG A 419 -7.92 34.56 29.24
N GLU A 420 -7.25 35.39 28.45
CA GLU A 420 -7.82 36.60 27.85
C GLU A 420 -9.02 36.27 26.94
N LEU A 421 -8.89 35.24 26.10
CA LEU A 421 -9.96 34.75 25.22
C LEU A 421 -11.16 34.21 26.01
N LEU A 422 -10.92 33.40 27.05
CA LEU A 422 -11.97 32.88 27.91
C LEU A 422 -12.70 33.99 28.68
N ARG A 423 -11.97 35.03 29.12
CA ARG A 423 -12.56 36.21 29.75
C ARG A 423 -13.47 36.95 28.76
N LYS A 424 -13.01 37.17 27.53
CA LYS A 424 -13.79 37.79 26.45
C LYS A 424 -15.06 37.00 26.10
N VAL A 425 -14.96 35.67 26.03
CA VAL A 425 -16.13 34.79 25.82
C VAL A 425 -17.11 34.87 26.99
N SER A 426 -16.62 34.93 28.24
CA SER A 426 -17.47 35.07 29.42
C SER A 426 -18.23 36.40 29.47
N THR A 427 -17.60 37.52 29.06
CA THR A 427 -18.25 38.83 28.97
C THR A 427 -19.31 38.86 27.89
N VAL A 428 -19.05 38.26 26.73
CA VAL A 428 -20.03 38.17 25.64
C VAL A 428 -21.24 37.32 26.06
N LEU A 429 -21.02 36.21 26.78
CA LEU A 429 -22.12 35.39 27.31
C LEU A 429 -22.95 36.13 28.37
N ALA A 430 -22.32 36.96 29.19
CA ALA A 430 -23.02 37.80 30.19
C ALA A 430 -23.85 38.91 29.52
N GLU A 431 -23.33 39.55 28.46
CA GLU A 431 -24.06 40.55 27.67
C GLU A 431 -25.27 39.93 26.97
N ILE A 432 -25.11 38.75 26.37
CA ILE A 432 -26.23 38.02 25.74
C ILE A 432 -27.30 37.70 26.78
N GLN A 433 -26.94 37.21 27.96
CA GLN A 433 -27.90 36.95 29.05
C GLN A 433 -28.64 38.21 29.50
N SER A 434 -27.95 39.34 29.65
CA SER A 434 -28.58 40.61 30.05
C SER A 434 -29.58 41.11 29.00
N SER A 435 -29.23 41.07 27.71
CA SER A 435 -30.14 41.51 26.64
C SER A 435 -31.34 40.57 26.45
N THR A 436 -31.18 39.29 26.79
CA THR A 436 -32.28 38.31 26.74
C THR A 436 -33.24 38.50 27.92
N LEU A 437 -32.73 38.85 29.10
CA LEU A 437 -33.51 39.20 30.29
C LEU A 437 -34.28 40.51 30.13
N ASP A 438 -33.68 41.53 29.49
CA ASP A 438 -34.36 42.80 29.21
C ASP A 438 -35.47 42.66 28.15
N ARG A 439 -35.26 41.82 27.12
CA ARG A 439 -36.33 41.48 26.16
C ARG A 439 -37.50 40.73 26.81
N MET A 440 -37.24 39.90 27.82
CA MET A 440 -38.30 39.21 28.56
C MET A 440 -39.04 40.13 29.55
N ARG A 441 -38.42 41.21 30.03
CA ARG A 441 -39.08 42.22 30.88
C ARG A 441 -39.97 43.19 30.11
N GLY A 442 -39.67 43.46 28.84
CA GLY A 442 -40.46 44.36 27.97
C GLY A 442 -41.76 43.76 27.39
N GLN A 443 -42.09 42.50 27.70
CA GLN A 443 -43.26 41.78 27.17
C GLN A 443 -44.33 41.41 28.21
N ARG A 444 -44.43 42.14 29.34
CA ARG A 444 -45.63 42.07 30.19
C ARG A 444 -46.70 43.01 29.65
N PRO A 445 -47.90 42.54 29.27
CA PRO A 445 -49.02 43.42 29.00
C PRO A 445 -49.61 43.93 30.31
N ASP A 446 -49.62 45.25 30.50
CA ASP A 446 -50.47 45.92 31.49
C ASP A 446 -51.92 45.73 31.07
N ASN A 447 -52.70 45.01 31.88
CA ASN A 447 -54.15 45.02 31.79
C ASN A 447 -54.72 44.80 33.19
N ASP A 448 -54.87 45.90 33.92
CA ASP A 448 -55.84 46.04 35.00
C ASP A 448 -56.61 47.35 34.79
N ASN A 449 -57.93 47.26 34.95
CA ASN A 449 -58.97 48.29 34.95
C ASN A 449 -59.62 48.67 33.61
N THR A 450 -60.79 48.07 33.34
CA THR A 450 -62.07 48.82 33.31
C THR A 450 -63.26 47.88 33.51
N LEU A 451 -63.92 48.03 34.65
CA LEU A 451 -65.32 47.67 34.93
C LEU A 451 -66.15 48.93 34.66
N ALA A 452 -67.08 48.93 33.70
CA ALA A 452 -68.29 49.77 33.68
C ALA A 452 -69.15 49.48 32.44
N ALA A 453 -70.46 49.30 32.69
CA ALA A 453 -71.60 49.10 31.78
C ALA A 453 -71.90 47.66 31.36
#